data_AF-A0A9E3UV21-F1
#
_entry.id   AF-A0A9E3UV21-F1
#
_cell.length_a   1.000
_cell.length_b   1.000
_cell.length_c   1.000
_cell.angle_alpha   90.00
_cell.angle_beta   90.00
_cell.angle_gamma   90.00
#
_symmetry.space_group_name_H-M   'P 1'
#
loop_
_entity.id
_entity.type
_entity.pdbx_description
1 polymer ?
#
loop_
_entity_poly.entity_id
_entity_poly.type
_entity_poly.pdbx_seq_one_letter_code
_entity_poly.pdbx_strand_id
1 'polypeptide(L)'
;MPGITPVPVTAWRLVYATVDPFGFPTQASALVVTPEVGEGAVPLVSYQHGTVTRRADVPSRLNDEADLGLILAAARYLVVMPDYLGLGDSPGRHPYHHAGSQATAVVDALRPDVVAALRADPDHPIRLALRDNDLHTGWVPAVPTRLYHCAGDRDVLPLNTQVALAHFQAAGATQVTAVDPFPLANHSFCAALALLQAKQWFDSLRIEP
;
A
#
# COMPACT_ATOMS: atom_id res chain seq x y z
N MET A 1 -27.14 -21.03 20.09
CA MET A 1 -25.92 -20.29 19.70
C MET A 1 -26.06 -19.98 18.21
N PRO A 2 -25.94 -18.72 17.75
CA PRO A 2 -25.89 -18.46 16.32
C PRO A 2 -24.68 -19.21 15.74
N GLY A 3 -24.92 -20.02 14.70
CA GLY A 3 -23.87 -20.80 14.05
C GLY A 3 -23.00 -19.89 13.17
N ILE A 4 -21.69 -20.12 13.17
CA ILE A 4 -20.79 -19.52 12.19
C ILE A 4 -20.99 -20.28 10.88
N THR A 5 -21.45 -19.60 9.84
CA THR A 5 -21.54 -20.20 8.49
C THR A 5 -20.26 -19.85 7.73
N PRO A 6 -19.40 -20.83 7.40
CA PRO A 6 -18.21 -20.57 6.60
C PRO A 6 -18.59 -20.04 5.22
N VAL A 7 -17.81 -19.09 4.70
CA VAL A 7 -17.91 -18.62 3.31
C VAL A 7 -16.71 -19.21 2.57
N PRO A 8 -16.90 -20.16 1.63
CA PRO A 8 -15.83 -20.63 0.78
C PRO A 8 -15.24 -19.47 -0.04
N VAL A 9 -13.95 -19.54 -0.30
CA VAL A 9 -13.24 -18.54 -1.12
C VAL A 9 -12.45 -19.26 -2.21
N THR A 10 -12.40 -18.66 -3.38
CA THR A 10 -11.52 -19.10 -4.47
C THR A 10 -10.44 -18.05 -4.71
N ALA A 11 -9.19 -18.48 -4.73
CA ALA A 11 -8.03 -17.64 -5.01
C ALA A 11 -7.53 -17.90 -6.43
N TRP A 12 -7.39 -16.82 -7.19
CA TRP A 12 -6.94 -16.81 -8.57
C TRP A 12 -5.66 -16.01 -8.69
N ARG A 13 -4.75 -16.48 -9.54
CA ARG A 13 -3.67 -15.64 -10.04
C ARG A 13 -4.12 -14.99 -11.34
N LEU A 14 -4.21 -13.66 -11.34
CA LEU A 14 -4.49 -12.87 -12.52
C LEU A 14 -3.16 -12.37 -13.11
N VAL A 15 -2.98 -12.50 -14.43
CA VAL A 15 -1.94 -11.81 -15.19
C VAL A 15 -2.63 -10.84 -16.15
N TYR A 16 -2.23 -9.58 -16.15
CA TYR A 16 -2.91 -8.52 -16.89
C TYR A 16 -1.94 -7.53 -17.52
N ALA A 17 -2.38 -6.87 -18.60
CA ALA A 17 -1.62 -5.83 -19.28
C ALA A 17 -1.68 -4.50 -18.51
N THR A 18 -0.58 -3.78 -18.49
CA THR A 18 -0.45 -2.45 -17.86
C THR A 18 0.67 -1.66 -18.55
N VAL A 19 1.08 -0.53 -17.99
CA VAL A 19 2.23 0.27 -18.45
C VAL A 19 3.33 0.31 -17.41
N ASP A 20 4.58 0.43 -17.87
CA ASP A 20 5.74 0.68 -17.01
C ASP A 20 5.84 2.18 -16.62
N PRO A 21 6.80 2.58 -15.77
CA PRO A 21 6.97 3.99 -15.38
C PRO A 21 7.29 4.96 -16.53
N PHE A 22 7.64 4.46 -17.71
CA PHE A 22 7.91 5.26 -18.92
C PHE A 22 6.73 5.25 -19.89
N GLY A 23 5.61 4.61 -19.53
CA GLY A 23 4.40 4.53 -20.35
C GLY A 23 4.42 3.42 -21.40
N PHE A 24 5.44 2.54 -21.42
CA PHE A 24 5.50 1.44 -22.37
C PHE A 24 4.62 0.25 -21.91
N PRO A 25 3.96 -0.46 -22.84
CA PRO A 25 3.17 -1.64 -22.49
C PRO A 25 4.01 -2.73 -21.80
N THR A 26 3.47 -3.29 -20.73
CA THR A 26 4.05 -4.41 -19.98
C THR A 26 2.93 -5.27 -19.38
N GLN A 27 3.30 -6.27 -18.56
CA GLN A 27 2.36 -7.07 -17.77
C GLN A 27 2.67 -7.01 -16.28
N ALA A 28 1.63 -7.24 -15.48
CA ALA A 28 1.71 -7.44 -14.04
C ALA A 28 0.86 -8.64 -13.64
N SER A 29 1.00 -9.06 -12.38
CA SER A 29 0.18 -10.11 -11.78
C SER A 29 -0.47 -9.64 -10.50
N ALA A 30 -1.53 -10.32 -10.07
CA ALA A 30 -2.22 -10.08 -8.83
C ALA A 30 -2.79 -11.38 -8.26
N LEU A 31 -2.94 -11.43 -6.94
CA LEU A 31 -3.90 -12.34 -6.32
C LEU A 31 -5.29 -11.73 -6.42
N VAL A 32 -6.27 -12.50 -6.89
CA VAL A 32 -7.68 -12.16 -6.84
C VAL A 32 -8.40 -13.21 -6.01
N VAL A 33 -9.02 -12.80 -4.90
CA VAL A 33 -9.77 -13.70 -4.03
C VAL A 33 -11.25 -13.36 -4.09
N THR A 34 -12.07 -14.33 -4.48
CA THR A 34 -13.52 -14.18 -4.64
C THR A 34 -14.25 -15.03 -3.60
N PRO A 35 -15.21 -14.46 -2.86
CA PRO A 35 -16.06 -15.22 -1.97
C PRO A 35 -17.19 -15.91 -2.74
N GLU A 36 -17.50 -17.14 -2.38
CA GLU A 36 -18.68 -17.84 -2.85
C GLU A 36 -19.89 -17.35 -2.05
N VAL A 37 -20.46 -16.25 -2.51
CA VAL A 37 -21.75 -15.73 -2.06
C VAL A 37 -22.83 -16.12 -3.06
N GLY A 38 -24.09 -16.18 -2.60
CA GLY A 38 -25.25 -16.33 -3.48
C GLY A 38 -25.45 -15.10 -4.37
N GLU A 39 -26.70 -14.82 -4.76
CA GLU A 39 -26.99 -13.61 -5.55
C GLU A 39 -26.67 -12.32 -4.78
N GLY A 40 -25.97 -11.39 -5.44
CA GLY A 40 -25.63 -10.07 -4.89
C GLY A 40 -24.21 -9.61 -5.21
N ALA A 41 -24.01 -8.29 -5.29
CA ALA A 41 -22.67 -7.72 -5.43
C ALA A 41 -21.95 -7.68 -4.08
N VAL A 42 -20.64 -7.93 -4.08
CA VAL A 42 -19.77 -7.74 -2.91
C VAL A 42 -18.86 -6.53 -3.12
N PRO A 43 -18.52 -5.78 -2.06
CA PRO A 43 -17.57 -4.68 -2.16
C PRO A 43 -16.18 -5.19 -2.57
N LEU A 44 -15.50 -4.39 -3.39
CA LEU A 44 -14.12 -4.62 -3.81
C LEU A 44 -13.15 -3.96 -2.84
N VAL A 45 -12.11 -4.69 -2.43
CA VAL A 45 -10.95 -4.16 -1.71
C VAL A 45 -9.71 -4.39 -2.57
N SER A 46 -8.96 -3.31 -2.80
CA SER A 46 -7.61 -3.40 -3.35
C SER A 46 -6.63 -3.28 -2.18
N TYR A 47 -5.82 -4.31 -1.94
CA TYR A 47 -4.80 -4.30 -0.90
C TYR A 47 -3.40 -4.20 -1.51
N GLN A 48 -2.57 -3.32 -0.95
CA GLN A 48 -1.21 -3.05 -1.41
C GLN A 48 -0.25 -3.66 -0.38
N HIS A 49 0.52 -4.65 -0.82
CA HIS A 49 1.39 -5.44 0.04
C HIS A 49 2.59 -4.63 0.56
N GLY A 50 3.16 -5.08 1.68
CA GLY A 50 4.37 -4.51 2.27
C GLY A 50 5.60 -4.64 1.37
N THR A 51 6.74 -4.15 1.85
CA THR A 51 8.01 -4.29 1.14
C THR A 51 8.41 -5.77 1.01
N VAL A 52 8.66 -6.22 -0.22
CA VAL A 52 9.22 -7.56 -0.49
C VAL A 52 10.39 -7.45 -1.47
N THR A 53 11.43 -8.24 -1.23
CA THR A 53 12.67 -8.18 -2.03
C THR A 53 12.81 -9.35 -3.00
N ARG A 54 12.09 -10.45 -2.76
CA ARG A 54 12.11 -11.65 -3.60
C ARG A 54 10.93 -11.61 -4.57
N ARG A 55 11.21 -11.83 -5.86
CA ARG A 55 10.20 -11.84 -6.93
C ARG A 55 9.00 -12.75 -6.64
N ALA A 56 9.24 -13.91 -6.04
CA ALA A 56 8.20 -14.91 -5.76
C ALA A 56 7.51 -14.72 -4.41
N ASP A 57 7.94 -13.76 -3.58
CA ASP A 57 7.43 -13.53 -2.25
C ASP A 57 6.32 -12.49 -2.28
N VAL A 58 5.28 -12.75 -3.09
CA VAL A 58 4.18 -11.83 -3.40
C VAL A 58 2.82 -12.50 -3.21
N PRO A 59 1.73 -11.72 -3.05
CA PRO A 59 0.40 -12.29 -2.83
C PRO A 59 -0.05 -13.28 -3.91
N SER A 60 0.27 -13.06 -5.19
CA SER A 60 -0.12 -13.99 -6.26
C SER A 60 0.55 -15.38 -6.17
N ARG A 61 1.52 -15.53 -5.27
CA ARG A 61 2.20 -16.79 -4.92
C ARG A 61 1.82 -17.31 -3.53
N LEU A 62 0.78 -16.74 -2.92
CA LEU A 62 0.29 -17.09 -1.59
C LEU A 62 1.38 -16.95 -0.51
N ASN A 63 2.06 -15.80 -0.50
CA ASN A 63 2.93 -15.43 0.61
C ASN A 63 2.11 -15.14 1.89
N ASP A 64 2.79 -14.86 3.00
CA ASP A 64 2.12 -14.66 4.30
C ASP A 64 1.07 -13.54 4.28
N GLU A 65 1.28 -12.46 3.52
CA GLU A 65 0.29 -11.38 3.41
C GLU A 65 -0.98 -11.78 2.63
N ALA A 66 -0.93 -12.84 1.80
CA ALA A 66 -2.10 -13.37 1.09
C ALA A 66 -3.21 -13.82 2.05
N ASP A 67 -2.86 -14.23 3.28
CA ASP A 67 -3.82 -14.60 4.32
C ASP A 67 -4.80 -13.46 4.62
N LEU A 68 -4.37 -12.20 4.52
CA LEU A 68 -5.25 -11.04 4.68
C LEU A 68 -6.32 -10.98 3.60
N GLY A 69 -5.94 -11.28 2.36
CA GLY A 69 -6.88 -11.35 1.24
C GLY A 69 -7.89 -12.49 1.41
N LEU A 70 -7.45 -13.65 1.90
CA LEU A 70 -8.32 -14.77 2.23
C LEU A 70 -9.30 -14.44 3.35
N ILE A 71 -8.83 -13.79 4.42
CA ILE A 71 -9.66 -13.36 5.57
C ILE A 71 -10.70 -12.32 5.14
N LEU A 72 -10.30 -11.32 4.38
CA LEU A 72 -11.21 -10.30 3.86
C LEU A 72 -12.24 -10.90 2.91
N ALA A 73 -11.82 -11.84 2.04
CA ALA A 73 -12.75 -12.55 1.17
C ALA A 73 -13.74 -13.40 1.96
N ALA A 74 -13.30 -14.13 2.98
CA ALA A 74 -14.20 -14.87 3.88
C ALA A 74 -15.22 -13.95 4.58
N ALA A 75 -14.88 -12.66 4.74
CA ALA A 75 -15.78 -11.61 5.21
C ALA A 75 -16.63 -10.93 4.10
N ARG A 76 -16.77 -11.58 2.94
CA ARG A 76 -17.58 -11.16 1.79
C ARG A 76 -17.08 -9.89 1.11
N TYR A 77 -15.77 -9.81 0.88
CA TYR A 77 -15.16 -8.83 -0.01
C TYR A 77 -14.60 -9.54 -1.25
N LEU A 78 -14.71 -8.93 -2.43
CA LEU A 78 -13.82 -9.31 -3.54
C LEU A 78 -12.49 -8.61 -3.28
N VAL A 79 -11.38 -9.35 -3.26
CA VAL A 79 -10.07 -8.79 -2.95
C VAL A 79 -9.15 -8.88 -4.14
N VAL A 80 -8.46 -7.78 -4.45
CA VAL A 80 -7.37 -7.76 -5.42
C VAL A 80 -6.11 -7.32 -4.68
N MET A 81 -5.05 -8.10 -4.80
CA MET A 81 -3.73 -7.80 -4.25
C MET A 81 -2.73 -7.77 -5.40
N PRO A 82 -2.52 -6.60 -6.04
CA PRO A 82 -1.57 -6.48 -7.13
C PRO A 82 -0.15 -6.77 -6.65
N ASP A 83 0.59 -7.54 -7.44
CA ASP A 83 2.04 -7.60 -7.31
C ASP A 83 2.61 -6.34 -7.98
N TYR A 84 3.59 -5.70 -7.36
CA TYR A 84 4.24 -4.56 -7.98
C TYR A 84 5.05 -4.95 -9.22
N LEU A 85 5.20 -4.01 -10.17
CA LEU A 85 5.99 -4.23 -11.39
C LEU A 85 7.37 -4.81 -11.09
N GLY A 86 7.82 -5.76 -11.91
CA GLY A 86 9.06 -6.52 -11.70
C GLY A 86 9.05 -7.55 -10.56
N LEU A 87 7.92 -7.74 -9.86
CA LEU A 87 7.64 -8.90 -9.00
C LEU A 87 6.62 -9.84 -9.66
N GLY A 88 6.39 -11.01 -9.07
CA GLY A 88 5.45 -12.00 -9.61
C GLY A 88 5.78 -12.38 -11.06
N ASP A 89 4.78 -12.27 -11.94
CA ASP A 89 4.88 -12.53 -13.37
C ASP A 89 5.26 -11.28 -14.20
N SER A 90 5.50 -10.13 -13.56
CA SER A 90 5.89 -8.91 -14.27
C SER A 90 7.36 -8.98 -14.72
N PRO A 91 7.69 -8.77 -16.01
CA PRO A 91 9.06 -8.83 -16.50
C PRO A 91 9.94 -7.70 -15.92
N GLY A 92 11.25 -7.81 -16.11
CA GLY A 92 12.21 -6.79 -15.65
C GLY A 92 12.66 -6.96 -14.20
N ARG A 93 13.22 -5.91 -13.61
CA ARG A 93 13.55 -5.87 -12.17
C ARG A 93 12.49 -5.02 -11.47
N HIS A 94 12.13 -5.39 -10.25
CA HIS A 94 11.29 -4.55 -9.43
C HIS A 94 11.93 -3.16 -9.33
N PRO A 95 11.27 -2.06 -9.74
CA PRO A 95 11.87 -0.73 -9.71
C PRO A 95 12.03 -0.19 -8.28
N TYR A 96 11.66 -1.00 -7.28
CA TYR A 96 11.93 -0.75 -5.87
C TYR A 96 13.37 -0.34 -5.69
N HIS A 97 13.54 0.88 -5.25
CA HIS A 97 14.86 1.39 -4.95
C HIS A 97 15.85 1.16 -6.11
N HIS A 98 15.41 1.46 -7.35
CA HIS A 98 16.13 1.27 -8.62
C HIS A 98 17.67 1.28 -8.43
N ALA A 99 18.26 0.08 -8.32
CA ALA A 99 19.59 -0.09 -7.72
C ALA A 99 20.71 0.66 -8.45
N GLY A 100 20.58 0.87 -9.76
CA GLY A 100 21.50 1.69 -10.54
C GLY A 100 21.46 3.16 -10.13
N SER A 101 20.26 3.74 -10.00
CA SER A 101 20.10 5.14 -9.57
C SER A 101 20.24 5.28 -8.06
N GLN A 102 20.00 4.26 -7.25
CA GLN A 102 20.27 4.31 -5.82
C GLN A 102 21.75 4.12 -5.47
N ALA A 103 22.46 3.21 -6.13
CA ALA A 103 23.90 3.06 -5.92
C ALA A 103 24.64 4.30 -6.40
N THR A 104 24.31 4.84 -7.57
CA THR A 104 24.89 6.11 -8.01
C THR A 104 24.37 7.28 -7.20
N ALA A 105 23.08 7.40 -6.85
CA ALA A 105 22.61 8.49 -5.98
C ALA A 105 23.22 8.41 -4.58
N VAL A 106 23.49 7.24 -4.00
CA VAL A 106 24.16 7.13 -2.70
C VAL A 106 25.66 7.42 -2.84
N VAL A 107 26.35 6.85 -3.83
CA VAL A 107 27.79 7.12 -4.05
C VAL A 107 28.05 8.57 -4.48
N ASP A 108 27.19 9.13 -5.33
CA ASP A 108 27.25 10.51 -5.78
C ASP A 108 26.74 11.47 -4.70
N ALA A 109 25.63 11.21 -3.99
CA ALA A 109 25.19 12.07 -2.88
C ALA A 109 26.08 11.96 -1.63
N LEU A 110 27.02 11.03 -1.56
CA LEU A 110 28.09 11.06 -0.55
C LEU A 110 29.24 11.98 -0.97
N ARG A 111 29.30 12.42 -2.23
CA ARG A 111 30.27 13.43 -2.63
C ARG A 111 29.84 14.80 -2.13
N PRO A 112 30.73 15.56 -1.44
CA PRO A 112 30.38 16.85 -0.85
C PRO A 112 29.81 17.87 -1.86
N ASP A 113 30.25 17.83 -3.11
CA ASP A 113 29.77 18.69 -4.20
C ASP A 113 28.33 18.37 -4.62
N VAL A 114 27.93 17.10 -4.62
CA VAL A 114 26.53 16.72 -4.92
C VAL A 114 25.60 17.06 -3.76
N VAL A 115 26.04 16.89 -2.50
CA VAL A 115 25.27 17.38 -1.33
C VAL A 115 25.12 18.89 -1.37
N ALA A 116 26.19 19.62 -1.71
CA ALA A 116 26.15 21.06 -1.86
C ALA A 116 25.21 21.48 -2.99
N ALA A 117 25.24 20.80 -4.14
CA ALA A 117 24.34 21.04 -5.27
C ALA A 117 22.87 20.77 -4.89
N LEU A 118 22.58 19.65 -4.23
CA LEU A 118 21.25 19.32 -3.69
C LEU A 118 20.74 20.33 -2.66
N ARG A 119 21.62 21.01 -1.93
CA ARG A 119 21.24 22.05 -0.95
C ARG A 119 21.06 23.42 -1.60
N ALA A 120 21.90 23.75 -2.58
CA ALA A 120 21.91 25.04 -3.24
C ALA A 120 20.82 25.17 -4.31
N ASP A 121 20.46 24.07 -4.97
CA ASP A 121 19.47 24.04 -6.04
C ASP A 121 18.18 23.34 -5.59
N PRO A 122 17.10 24.09 -5.30
CA PRO A 122 15.81 23.52 -4.93
C PRO A 122 15.12 22.76 -6.07
N ASP A 123 15.53 22.98 -7.33
CA ASP A 123 14.99 22.35 -8.54
C ASP A 123 15.93 21.27 -9.09
N HIS A 124 16.92 20.85 -8.30
CA HIS A 124 17.80 19.76 -8.66
C HIS A 124 17.00 18.49 -9.03
N PRO A 125 17.35 17.76 -10.12
CA PRO A 125 16.54 16.63 -10.61
C PRO A 125 16.20 15.56 -9.56
N ILE A 126 17.11 15.24 -8.65
CA ILE A 126 16.83 14.32 -7.53
C ILE A 126 15.78 14.89 -6.57
N ARG A 127 15.80 16.20 -6.28
CA ARG A 127 14.77 16.82 -5.43
C ARG A 127 13.41 16.85 -6.12
N LEU A 128 13.40 17.10 -7.43
CA LEU A 128 12.18 17.02 -8.23
C LEU A 128 11.61 15.60 -8.21
N ALA A 129 12.43 14.58 -8.48
CA ALA A 129 11.99 13.19 -8.42
C ALA A 129 11.51 12.76 -7.02
N LEU A 130 12.16 13.24 -5.95
CA LEU A 130 11.71 13.00 -4.58
C LEU A 130 10.38 13.71 -4.28
N ARG A 131 10.18 14.94 -4.76
CA ARG A 131 8.92 15.68 -4.64
C ARG A 131 7.80 15.01 -5.43
N ASP A 132 8.07 14.57 -6.65
CA ASP A 132 7.10 13.86 -7.50
C ASP A 132 6.66 12.53 -6.86
N ASN A 133 7.54 11.90 -6.08
CA ASN A 133 7.25 10.70 -5.29
C ASN A 133 6.68 11.02 -3.89
N ASP A 134 6.49 12.29 -3.55
CA ASP A 134 5.97 12.74 -2.26
C ASP A 134 4.49 13.13 -2.38
N LEU A 135 3.65 12.47 -1.60
CA LEU A 135 2.22 12.76 -1.52
C LEU A 135 1.94 14.16 -0.91
N HIS A 136 2.95 14.83 -0.34
CA HIS A 136 2.87 16.20 0.20
C HIS A 136 2.90 17.32 -0.85
N THR A 137 2.98 17.01 -2.15
CA THR A 137 3.05 18.04 -3.19
C THR A 137 1.88 17.95 -4.17
N GLY A 138 0.71 18.42 -3.72
CA GLY A 138 -0.43 18.68 -4.62
C GLY A 138 -1.48 17.57 -4.72
N TRP A 139 -1.38 16.53 -3.89
CA TRP A 139 -2.43 15.52 -3.76
C TRP A 139 -3.12 15.60 -2.39
N VAL A 140 -4.45 15.58 -2.39
CA VAL A 140 -5.27 15.56 -1.17
C VAL A 140 -6.38 14.53 -1.36
N PRO A 141 -6.60 13.60 -0.41
CA PRO A 141 -7.67 12.63 -0.54
C PRO A 141 -9.03 13.32 -0.63
N ALA A 142 -9.80 13.03 -1.70
CA ALA A 142 -11.15 13.57 -1.89
C ALA A 142 -12.22 12.77 -1.15
N VAL A 143 -11.95 11.49 -0.86
CA VAL A 143 -12.89 10.55 -0.23
C VAL A 143 -12.52 10.29 1.25
N PRO A 144 -13.45 9.78 2.08
CA PRO A 144 -13.14 9.41 3.46
C PRO A 144 -11.87 8.57 3.54
N THR A 145 -10.91 9.01 4.34
CA THR A 145 -9.59 8.39 4.46
C THR A 145 -9.23 8.24 5.92
N ARG A 146 -8.75 7.05 6.29
CA ARG A 146 -8.29 6.76 7.64
C ARG A 146 -6.87 6.25 7.63
N LEU A 147 -6.00 6.98 8.32
CA LEU A 147 -4.60 6.64 8.53
C LEU A 147 -4.48 5.88 9.85
N TYR A 148 -3.90 4.69 9.81
CA TYR A 148 -3.63 3.91 11.01
C TYR A 148 -2.13 3.93 11.31
N HIS A 149 -1.77 4.13 12.58
CA HIS A 149 -0.39 4.07 13.05
C HIS A 149 -0.36 3.55 14.49
N CYS A 150 0.80 3.17 15.03
CA CYS A 150 0.91 2.82 16.45
C CYS A 150 2.08 3.54 17.09
N ALA A 151 1.90 4.19 18.24
CA ALA A 151 2.98 4.92 18.92
C ALA A 151 4.23 4.08 19.23
N GLY A 152 4.07 2.76 19.37
CA GLY A 152 5.13 1.79 19.61
C GLY A 152 5.93 1.39 18.36
N ASP A 153 5.49 1.78 17.17
CA ASP A 153 6.17 1.47 15.90
C ASP A 153 7.51 2.21 15.81
N ARG A 154 8.59 1.46 15.58
CA ARG A 154 9.96 1.96 15.45
C ARG A 154 10.52 1.77 14.04
N ASP A 155 9.80 1.08 13.17
CA ASP A 155 10.21 0.81 11.79
C ASP A 155 9.56 1.86 10.86
N VAL A 156 8.27 2.14 11.08
CA VAL A 156 7.52 3.22 10.43
C VAL A 156 7.02 4.17 11.51
N LEU A 157 7.81 5.22 11.77
CA LEU A 157 7.54 6.13 12.87
C LEU A 157 6.14 6.77 12.76
N PRO A 158 5.39 6.89 13.88
CA PRO A 158 4.10 7.58 13.94
C PRO A 158 4.10 8.99 13.34
N LEU A 159 5.27 9.64 13.38
CA LEU A 159 5.48 10.96 12.83
C LEU A 159 5.12 11.03 11.33
N ASN A 160 5.33 9.96 10.56
CA ASN A 160 4.96 9.94 9.14
C ASN A 160 3.45 10.17 8.95
N THR A 161 2.63 9.48 9.74
CA THR A 161 1.18 9.65 9.72
C THR A 161 0.74 11.02 10.24
N GLN A 162 1.40 11.54 11.27
CA GLN A 162 1.09 12.86 11.84
C GLN A 162 1.40 13.99 10.85
N VAL A 163 2.54 13.92 10.17
CA VAL A 163 2.94 14.90 9.14
C VAL A 163 1.99 14.82 7.93
N ALA A 164 1.66 13.61 7.46
CA ALA A 164 0.66 13.39 6.41
C ALA A 164 -0.71 14.02 6.76
N LEU A 165 -1.23 13.72 7.95
CA LEU A 165 -2.50 14.26 8.41
C LEU A 165 -2.48 15.79 8.49
N ALA A 166 -1.45 16.37 9.11
CA ALA A 166 -1.32 17.81 9.25
C ALA A 166 -1.26 18.51 7.89
N HIS A 167 -0.58 17.91 6.92
CA HIS A 167 -0.53 18.43 5.56
C HIS A 167 -1.91 18.42 4.89
N PHE A 168 -2.63 17.28 4.91
CA PHE A 168 -3.95 17.19 4.31
C PHE A 168 -4.95 18.16 4.96
N GLN A 169 -4.90 18.30 6.29
CA GLN A 169 -5.75 19.24 7.01
C GLN A 169 -5.42 20.71 6.68
N ALA A 170 -4.13 21.06 6.55
CA ALA A 170 -3.70 22.38 6.10
C ALA A 170 -4.16 22.69 4.67
N ALA A 171 -4.31 21.66 3.83
CA ALA A 171 -4.90 21.75 2.50
C ALA A 171 -6.45 21.72 2.49
N GLY A 172 -7.10 21.75 3.65
CA GLY A 172 -8.55 21.84 3.79
C GLY A 172 -9.29 20.50 3.86
N ALA A 173 -8.57 19.37 3.94
CA ALA A 173 -9.20 18.06 4.06
C ALA A 173 -9.81 17.84 5.45
N THR A 174 -11.13 17.66 5.50
CA THR A 174 -11.89 17.35 6.74
C THR A 174 -12.28 15.87 6.84
N GLN A 175 -12.18 15.14 5.73
CA GLN A 175 -12.52 13.73 5.57
C GLN A 175 -11.36 12.77 5.87
N VAL A 176 -10.19 13.29 6.23
CA VAL A 176 -9.00 12.50 6.57
C VAL A 176 -8.84 12.46 8.10
N THR A 177 -8.73 11.27 8.65
CA THR A 177 -8.56 11.04 10.09
C THR A 177 -7.37 10.11 10.35
N ALA A 178 -6.73 10.23 11.52
CA ALA A 178 -5.74 9.26 11.98
C ALA A 178 -6.23 8.57 13.26
N VAL A 179 -5.86 7.29 13.43
CA VAL A 179 -6.19 6.49 14.61
C VAL A 179 -4.92 5.78 15.08
N ASP A 180 -4.67 5.82 16.39
CA ASP A 180 -3.70 4.97 17.08
C ASP A 180 -4.44 3.87 17.84
N PRO A 181 -4.75 2.74 17.18
CA PRO A 181 -5.57 1.71 17.78
C PRO A 181 -4.83 0.90 18.85
N PHE A 182 -3.49 0.82 18.78
CA PHE A 182 -2.67 -0.04 19.64
C PHE A 182 -1.34 0.64 19.97
N PRO A 183 -1.32 1.60 20.91
CA PRO A 183 -0.15 2.47 21.12
C PRO A 183 1.15 1.76 21.54
N LEU A 184 1.06 0.52 22.03
CA LEU A 184 2.22 -0.28 22.45
C LEU A 184 2.68 -1.29 21.40
N ALA A 185 1.97 -1.41 20.29
CA ALA A 185 2.30 -2.38 19.24
C ALA A 185 3.56 -1.94 18.47
N ASN A 186 4.43 -2.92 18.15
CA ASN A 186 5.50 -2.75 17.17
C ASN A 186 4.95 -2.76 15.73
N HIS A 187 5.83 -2.62 14.74
CA HIS A 187 5.43 -2.52 13.33
C HIS A 187 4.51 -3.66 12.86
N SER A 188 4.97 -4.90 12.98
CA SER A 188 4.24 -6.07 12.46
C SER A 188 2.91 -6.29 13.19
N PHE A 189 2.89 -6.12 14.51
CA PHE A 189 1.66 -6.27 15.28
C PHE A 189 0.69 -5.12 15.03
N CYS A 190 1.20 -3.90 14.85
CA CYS A 190 0.40 -2.74 14.47
C CYS A 190 -0.30 -2.97 13.14
N ALA A 191 0.44 -3.40 12.11
CA ALA A 191 -0.11 -3.65 10.78
C ALA A 191 -1.26 -4.66 10.82
N ALA A 192 -1.05 -5.83 11.45
CA ALA A 192 -2.06 -6.88 11.53
C ALA A 192 -3.36 -6.38 12.19
N LEU A 193 -3.24 -5.67 13.31
CA LEU A 193 -4.42 -5.20 14.04
C LEU A 193 -5.07 -3.96 13.40
N ALA A 194 -4.29 -3.08 12.79
CA ALA A 194 -4.79 -1.95 12.03
C ALA A 194 -5.66 -2.42 10.85
N LEU A 195 -5.28 -3.50 10.19
CA LEU A 195 -6.07 -4.09 9.10
C LEU A 195 -7.43 -4.62 9.56
N LEU A 196 -7.49 -5.23 10.74
CA LEU A 196 -8.77 -5.64 11.34
C LEU A 196 -9.66 -4.44 11.65
N GLN A 197 -9.10 -3.33 12.14
CA GLN A 197 -9.85 -2.10 12.36
C GLN A 197 -10.25 -1.39 11.05
N ALA A 198 -9.41 -1.45 10.03
CA ALA A 198 -9.72 -0.92 8.70
C ALA A 198 -10.93 -1.65 8.12
N LYS A 199 -11.00 -2.97 8.26
CA LYS A 199 -12.18 -3.75 7.89
C LYS A 199 -13.43 -3.28 8.64
N GLN A 200 -13.37 -3.13 9.96
CA GLN A 200 -14.51 -2.65 10.75
C GLN A 200 -14.97 -1.26 10.28
N TRP A 201 -14.02 -0.39 9.92
CA TRP A 201 -14.35 0.91 9.37
C TRP A 201 -14.97 0.81 7.97
N PHE A 202 -14.45 -0.02 7.07
CA PHE A 202 -15.08 -0.27 5.77
C PHE A 202 -16.48 -0.85 5.89
N ASP A 203 -16.71 -1.75 6.84
CA ASP A 203 -18.05 -2.26 7.12
C ASP A 203 -19.00 -1.15 7.55
N SER A 204 -18.53 -0.16 8.32
CA SER A 204 -19.34 1.01 8.73
C SER A 204 -19.67 1.97 7.57
N LEU A 205 -18.94 1.88 6.46
CA LEU A 205 -19.18 2.67 5.24
C LEU A 205 -20.09 1.94 4.25
N ARG A 206 -20.45 0.68 4.53
CA ARG A 206 -21.37 -0.07 3.67
C ARG A 206 -22.74 0.60 3.74
N ILE A 207 -23.22 1.00 2.56
CA ILE A 207 -24.63 1.35 2.38
C ILE A 207 -25.34 0.01 2.24
N GLU A 208 -26.10 -0.40 3.25
CA GLU A 208 -26.97 -1.57 3.11
C GLU A 208 -28.00 -1.29 2.01
N PRO A 209 -28.27 -2.26 1.11
CA PRO A 209 -29.24 -2.11 0.03
C PRO A 209 -30.67 -1.86 0.51
#